data_AF-A0A969ZRE9-F1
#
_entry.id   AF-A0A969ZRE9-F1
#
_cell.length_a   1.000
_cell.length_b   1.000
_cell.length_c   1.000
_cell.angle_alpha   90.00
_cell.angle_beta   90.00
_cell.angle_gamma   90.00
#
_symmetry.space_group_name_H-M   'P 1'
#
loop_
_entity.id
_entity.type
_entity.pdbx_description
1 polymer ?
#
loop_
_entity_poly.entity_id
_entity_poly.type
_entity_poly.pdbx_seq_one_letter_code
_entity_poly.pdbx_strand_id
1 'polypeptide(L)' 'MCGKIYYQNEKLHSIESGLEELSIQMIGIFDRYQNKGIINEDQYKKFVKKKREFLKHLDDRRKNIINCT' A
#
# COMPACT_ATOMS: atom_id res chain seq x y z
N MET A 1 15.93 -23.66 -8.85
CA MET A 1 16.48 -22.66 -7.91
C MET A 1 15.38 -21.80 -7.25
N CYS A 2 14.25 -22.38 -6.82
CA CYS A 2 13.13 -21.62 -6.22
C CYS A 2 13.24 -21.45 -4.68
N GLY A 3 13.98 -22.32 -3.98
CA GLY A 3 13.98 -22.37 -2.52
C GLY A 3 14.75 -21.24 -1.80
N LYS A 4 15.71 -20.58 -2.46
CA LYS A 4 16.45 -19.45 -1.85
C LYS A 4 15.71 -18.11 -1.93
N ILE A 5 14.79 -17.95 -2.89
CA ILE A 5 13.99 -16.72 -3.07
C ILE A 5 12.87 -16.65 -2.01
N TYR A 6 12.38 -17.80 -1.54
CA TYR A 6 11.27 -17.88 -0.58
C TYR A 6 11.61 -17.26 0.79
N TYR A 7 12.77 -17.58 1.37
CA TYR A 7 13.16 -17.09 2.71
C TYR A 7 13.57 -15.60 2.76
N GLN A 8 14.09 -15.03 1.67
CA GLN A 8 14.30 -13.57 1.58
C GLN A 8 12.98 -12.82 1.35
N ASN A 9 11.99 -13.46 0.73
CA ASN A 9 10.68 -12.87 0.51
C ASN A 9 9.84 -12.76 1.77
N GLU A 10 9.96 -13.62 2.78
CA GLU A 10 9.10 -13.52 3.98
C GLU A 10 9.31 -12.22 4.78
N LYS A 11 10.56 -11.79 4.99
CA LYS A 11 10.85 -10.53 5.67
C LYS A 11 10.36 -9.33 4.86
N LEU A 12 10.62 -9.34 3.55
CA LEU A 12 10.17 -8.27 2.66
C LEU A 12 8.64 -8.23 2.61
N HIS A 13 7.99 -9.39 2.53
CA HIS A 13 6.54 -9.52 2.53
C HIS A 13 5.92 -9.00 3.83
N SER A 14 6.49 -9.33 4.99
CA SER A 14 6.04 -8.79 6.27
C SER A 14 6.15 -7.26 6.33
N ILE A 15 7.25 -6.69 5.83
CA ILE A 15 7.42 -5.24 5.70
C ILE A 15 6.35 -4.66 4.78
N GLU A 16 6.12 -5.28 3.62
CA GLU A 16 5.10 -4.84 2.66
C GLU A 16 3.69 -4.88 3.24
N SER A 17 3.33 -5.94 3.97
CA SER A 17 2.05 -6.04 4.68
C SER A 17 1.88 -4.94 5.73
N GLY A 18 2.94 -4.66 6.51
CA GLY A 18 2.91 -3.56 7.47
C GLY A 18 2.74 -2.19 6.80
N LEU A 19 3.44 -1.96 5.67
CA LEU A 19 3.30 -0.73 4.89
C LEU A 19 1.93 -0.62 4.21
N GLU A 20 1.33 -1.73 3.81
CA GLU A 20 -0.02 -1.80 3.27
C GLU A 20 -1.04 -1.33 4.31
N GLU A 21 -0.98 -1.91 5.50
CA GLU A 21 -1.88 -1.56 6.61
C GLU A 21 -1.72 -0.09 7.01
N LEU A 22 -0.49 0.38 7.20
CA LEU A 22 -0.21 1.79 7.50
C LEU A 22 -0.73 2.73 6.41
N SER A 23 -0.61 2.36 5.14
CA SER A 23 -1.12 3.16 4.03
C SER A 23 -2.63 3.31 4.08
N ILE A 24 -3.37 2.23 4.39
CA ILE A 24 -4.83 2.24 4.55
C ILE A 24 -5.23 3.13 5.73
N GLN A 25 -4.57 2.97 6.88
CA GLN A 25 -4.85 3.77 8.08
C GLN A 25 -4.59 5.27 7.84
N MET A 26 -3.48 5.61 7.16
CA MET A 26 -3.17 6.99 6.83
C MET A 26 -4.19 7.61 5.87
N ILE A 27 -4.67 6.87 4.86
CA ILE A 27 -5.73 7.37 3.97
C ILE A 27 -6.98 7.73 4.80
N GLY A 28 -7.39 6.85 5.72
CA GLY A 28 -8.54 7.13 6.59
C GLY A 28 -8.34 8.32 7.55
N ILE A 29 -7.10 8.64 7.93
CA ILE A 29 -6.79 9.89 8.66
C ILE A 29 -6.94 11.11 7.74
N PHE A 30 -6.40 11.06 6.52
CA PHE A 30 -6.50 12.16 5.57
C PHE A 30 -7.94 12.41 5.12
N ASP A 31 -8.76 11.37 4.96
CA ASP A 31 -10.20 11.50 4.68
C ASP A 31 -10.88 12.31 5.79
N ARG A 32 -10.60 11.97 7.06
CA ARG A 32 -11.14 12.69 8.22
C ARG A 32 -10.65 14.13 8.28
N TYR A 33 -9.41 14.40 7.91
CA TYR A 33 -8.86 15.77 7.89
C TYR A 33 -9.48 16.60 6.77
N GLN A 34 -9.67 16.02 5.59
CA GLN A 34 -10.34 16.70 4.48
C GLN A 34 -11.80 17.02 4.83
N ASN A 35 -12.53 16.06 5.40
CA ASN A 35 -13.93 16.24 5.83
C ASN A 35 -14.09 17.31 6.91
N LYS A 36 -13.05 17.53 7.74
CA LYS A 36 -13.02 18.60 8.75
C LYS A 36 -12.48 19.93 8.21
N GLY A 37 -12.11 20.01 6.94
CA GLY A 37 -11.49 21.20 6.34
C GLY A 37 -10.09 21.51 6.84
N ILE A 38 -9.40 20.57 7.51
CA ILE A 38 -8.04 20.75 8.02
C ILE A 38 -7.03 20.77 6.85
N ILE A 39 -7.31 19.98 5.82
CA ILE A 39 -6.55 19.98 4.56
C ILE A 39 -7.50 20.21 3.40
N ASN A 40 -7.03 20.91 2.37
CA ASN A 40 -7.80 21.12 1.14
C ASN A 40 -7.69 19.91 0.19
N GLU A 41 -8.45 19.95 -0.89
CA GLU A 41 -8.52 18.86 -1.87
C GLU A 41 -7.17 18.57 -2.54
N ASP A 42 -6.37 19.60 -2.84
CA ASP A 42 -5.07 19.44 -3.49
C ASP A 42 -4.05 18.78 -2.55
N GLN A 43 -4.03 19.19 -1.29
CA GLN A 43 -3.22 18.56 -0.24
C GLN A 43 -3.63 17.10 -0.05
N TYR A 44 -4.94 16.83 0.05
CA TYR A 44 -5.48 15.49 0.15
C TYR A 44 -5.04 14.60 -1.01
N LYS A 45 -5.26 15.05 -2.25
CA LYS A 45 -4.84 14.34 -3.48
C LYS A 45 -3.36 14.02 -3.44
N LYS A 46 -2.51 14.98 -3.06
CA LYS A 46 -1.06 14.79 -2.96
C LYS A 46 -0.70 13.72 -1.92
N PHE A 47 -1.34 13.71 -0.76
CA PHE A 47 -1.03 12.77 0.32
C PHE A 47 -1.55 11.35 0.06
N VAL A 48 -2.68 11.22 -0.63
CA VAL A 48 -3.35 9.95 -0.90
C VAL A 48 -2.86 9.30 -2.18
N LYS A 49 -2.47 10.07 -3.21
CA LYS A 49 -2.03 9.54 -4.51
C LYS A 49 -0.95 8.46 -4.37
N LYS A 50 0.17 8.77 -3.72
CA LYS A 50 1.30 7.84 -3.61
C LYS A 50 0.95 6.58 -2.80
N LYS A 51 0.03 6.69 -1.84
CA LYS A 51 -0.45 5.54 -1.06
C LYS A 51 -1.35 4.65 -1.89
N ARG A 52 -2.27 5.21 -2.67
CA ARG A 52 -3.11 4.43 -3.60
C ARG A 52 -2.28 3.76 -4.69
N GLU A 53 -1.26 4.43 -5.22
CA GLU A 53 -0.31 3.84 -6.17
C GLU A 53 0.43 2.64 -5.55
N PHE A 54 0.90 2.77 -4.31
CA PHE A 54 1.53 1.68 -3.58
C PHE A 54 0.57 0.49 -3.34
N LEU A 55 -0.65 0.75 -2.86
CA LEU A 55 -1.65 -0.29 -2.65
C LEU A 55 -2.01 -1.01 -3.95
N LYS A 56 -2.15 -0.27 -5.05
CA LYS A 56 -2.38 -0.85 -6.38
C LYS A 56 -1.23 -1.76 -6.81
N HIS A 57 0.02 -1.32 -6.60
CA HIS A 57 1.19 -2.15 -6.90
C HIS A 57 1.18 -3.49 -6.15
N LEU A 58 0.82 -3.48 -4.86
CA LEU A 58 0.71 -4.71 -4.06
C LEU A 58 -0.41 -5.63 -4.52
N ASP A 59 -1.55 -5.07 -4.96
CA ASP A 59 -2.67 -5.83 -5.51
C ASP A 59 -2.32 -6.46 -6.88
N ASP A 60 -1.72 -5.68 -7.78
CA ASP A 60 -1.25 -6.15 -9.09
C ASP A 60 -0.20 -7.27 -8.93
N ARG A 61 0.72 -7.13 -7.98
CA ARG A 61 1.70 -8.18 -7.66
C ARG A 61 1.04 -9.46 -7.15
N ARG A 62 0.06 -9.37 -6.25
CA ARG A 62 -0.69 -10.55 -5.75
C ARG A 62 -1.40 -11.28 -6.88
N LYS A 63 -2.07 -10.54 -7.79
CA LYS A 63 -2.71 -11.10 -8.98
C LYS A 63 -1.73 -11.81 -9.91
N ASN A 64 -0.56 -11.22 -10.12
CA ASN A 64 0.48 -11.83 -10.96
C ASN A 64 1.06 -13.12 -10.35
N ILE A 65 1.20 -13.20 -9.02
CA ILE A 65 1.63 -14.44 -8.35
C ILE A 65 0.59 -15.55 -8.54
N ILE A 66 -0.70 -15.22 -8.42
CA ILE A 66 -1.80 -16.19 -8.62
C ILE A 66 -1.82 -16.74 -10.05
N ASN A 67 -1.52 -15.91 -11.06
CA ASN A 67 -1.52 -16.33 -12.47
C ASN A 67 -0.27 -17.12 -12.90
N CYS A 68 0.78 -17.18 -12.06
CA CYS A 68 1.98 -17.99 -12.29
C CYS A 68 1.95 -19.34 -11.57
N THR A 69 0.89 -19.63 -10.81
CA THR A 69 0.71 -20.87 -10.06
C THR A 69 -0.40 -21.70 -10.69
#